data_AF-A0A6N9ZS82-F1
#
_entry.id   AF-A0A6N9ZS82-F1
#
_cell.length_a   1.000
_cell.length_b   1.000
_cell.length_c   1.000
_cell.angle_alpha   90.00
_cell.angle_beta   90.00
_cell.angle_gamma   90.00
#
_symmetry.space_group_name_H-M   'P 1'
#
loop_
_entity.id
_entity.type
_entity.pdbx_description
1 polymer ?
#
loop_
_entity_poly.entity_id
_entity_poly.type
_entity_poly.pdbx_seq_one_letter_code
_entity_poly.pdbx_strand_id
1 'polypeptide(L)'
;FIVRREGAGSYVCDTVGVELRGAGRRRLKAQETRSSVAAPGAELSQRGRMIFDTGGVRDQQVIKAFATGLPETRSFPTDVWERLQRQVMKDYRASVLLHGDPQGAEPLRKAIATYLNLERGAKCSPDQVLVLSSTRQALYL
;
A
#
# COMPACT_ATOMS: atom_id res chain seq x y z
N PHE A 1 14.14 6.34 22.47
CA PHE A 1 15.00 5.85 23.55
C PHE A 1 14.25 5.96 24.87
N ILE A 2 14.11 4.85 25.61
CA ILE A 2 13.34 4.77 26.86
C ILE A 2 14.34 4.65 28.01
N VAL A 3 14.12 5.41 29.09
CA VAL A 3 14.89 5.31 30.32
C VAL A 3 14.03 4.61 31.35
N ARG A 4 14.60 3.60 32.00
CA ARG A 4 13.93 2.85 33.07
C ARG A 4 14.42 3.40 34.41
N ARG A 5 13.49 3.75 35.29
CA ARG A 5 13.80 4.06 36.70
C ARG A 5 13.18 2.97 37.57
N GLU A 6 14.01 2.31 38.38
CA GLU A 6 13.53 1.28 39.30
C GLU A 6 12.47 1.85 40.24
N GLY A 7 11.37 1.10 40.39
CA GLY A 7 10.22 1.47 41.22
C GLY A 7 9.24 2.49 40.62
N ALA A 8 9.59 3.17 39.52
CA ALA A 8 8.77 4.26 38.96
C ALA A 8 8.23 3.99 37.54
N GLY A 9 8.76 2.96 36.84
CA GLY A 9 8.32 2.59 35.50
C GLY A 9 9.24 3.08 34.38
N SER A 10 8.76 3.00 33.13
CA SER A 10 9.51 3.35 31.93
C SER A 10 9.11 4.74 31.42
N TYR A 11 10.08 5.62 31.28
CA TYR A 11 9.87 7.01 30.87
C TYR A 11 10.56 7.29 29.53
N VAL A 12 9.98 8.22 28.75
CA VAL A 12 10.60 8.70 27.51
C VAL A 12 11.66 9.74 27.86
N CYS A 13 12.84 9.64 27.26
CA CYS A 13 13.96 10.55 27.49
C CYS A 13 13.65 11.97 26.95
N ASP A 14 13.67 13.00 27.81
CA ASP A 14 13.38 14.39 27.41
C ASP A 14 14.48 15.06 26.59
N THR A 15 15.71 14.53 26.60
CA THR A 15 16.84 15.07 25.82
C THR A 15 16.88 14.57 24.38
N VAL A 16 16.09 13.55 24.00
CA VAL A 16 15.96 13.15 22.60
C VAL A 16 14.82 13.91 21.95
N GLY A 17 15.18 15.06 21.38
CA GLY A 17 14.50 15.64 20.23
C GLY A 17 13.26 16.47 20.56
N VAL A 18 13.47 17.69 21.06
CA VAL A 18 12.56 18.82 20.81
C VAL A 18 12.29 18.95 19.29
N GLU A 19 13.24 18.49 18.46
CA GLU A 19 13.15 18.41 16.99
C GLU A 19 12.19 17.33 16.44
N LEU A 20 11.81 16.33 17.24
CA LEU A 20 10.83 15.29 16.82
C LEU A 20 9.38 15.70 17.13
N ARG A 21 9.18 16.70 18.00
CA ARG A 21 7.87 17.31 18.23
C ARG A 21 7.64 18.31 17.10
N GLY A 22 7.05 17.83 16.01
CA GLY A 22 6.58 18.69 14.93
C GLY A 22 5.88 19.93 15.50
N ALA A 23 6.28 21.11 15.01
CA ALA A 23 5.85 22.40 15.53
C ALA A 23 4.33 22.41 15.76
N GLY A 24 3.92 22.78 16.98
CA GLY A 24 2.54 22.74 17.42
C GLY A 24 1.59 23.34 16.39
N ARG A 25 0.50 22.63 16.07
CA ARG A 25 -0.56 23.08 15.15
C ARG A 25 -1.12 24.41 15.65
N ARG A 26 -0.58 25.50 15.12
CA ARG A 26 -1.22 26.82 15.19
C ARG A 26 -2.47 26.70 14.31
N ARG A 27 -3.65 26.73 14.94
CA ARG A 27 -4.95 26.79 14.25
C ARG A 27 -4.90 27.98 13.28
N LEU A 28 -4.69 27.70 12.00
CA LEU A 28 -4.80 28.70 10.95
C LEU A 28 -6.29 28.97 10.77
N LYS A 29 -6.72 30.19 11.12
CA LYS A 29 -8.03 30.72 10.73
C LYS A 29 -8.13 30.54 9.22
N ALA A 30 -9.18 29.86 8.77
CA ALA A 30 -9.52 29.76 7.35
C ALA A 30 -9.72 31.17 6.82
N GLN A 31 -8.74 31.66 6.07
CA GLN A 31 -8.87 32.86 5.28
C GLN A 31 -8.92 32.36 3.84
N GLU A 32 -10.14 32.41 3.30
CA GLU A 32 -10.40 32.20 1.88
C GLU A 32 -9.54 33.19 1.09
N THR A 33 -8.53 32.66 0.40
CA THR A 33 -7.78 33.44 -0.58
C THR A 33 -7.85 32.72 -1.91
N ARG A 34 -8.63 33.37 -2.78
CA ARG A 34 -8.78 33.19 -4.22
C ARG A 34 -7.54 32.61 -4.90
N SER A 35 -7.81 31.64 -5.79
CA SER A 35 -7.08 31.32 -7.03
C SER A 35 -5.90 32.24 -7.32
N SER A 36 -4.68 31.72 -7.12
CA SER A 36 -3.47 32.29 -7.70
C SER A 36 -2.77 31.25 -8.55
N VAL A 37 -2.66 31.58 -9.83
CA VAL A 37 -1.75 31.06 -10.85
C VAL A 37 -0.42 30.58 -10.24
N ALA A 38 0.06 29.41 -10.67
CA ALA A 38 1.27 28.75 -10.16
C ALA A 38 2.45 29.72 -10.00
N ALA A 39 2.99 29.81 -8.78
CA ALA A 39 4.22 30.56 -8.52
C ALA A 39 5.43 29.79 -9.10
N PRO A 40 6.32 30.44 -9.87
CA PRO A 40 7.60 29.86 -10.21
C PRO A 40 8.43 29.83 -8.93
N GLY A 41 8.72 28.63 -8.42
CA GLY A 41 9.51 28.46 -7.18
C GLY A 41 8.76 27.82 -6.02
N ALA A 42 7.92 26.81 -6.27
CA ALA A 42 7.56 25.85 -5.23
C ALA A 42 8.80 25.00 -4.89
N GLU A 43 9.78 25.59 -4.23
CA GLU A 43 10.97 24.88 -3.78
C GLU A 43 10.57 23.83 -2.74
N LEU A 44 11.18 22.65 -2.87
CA LEU A 44 11.04 21.64 -1.85
C LEU A 44 11.53 22.21 -0.52
N SER A 45 10.77 21.97 0.55
CA SER A 45 11.28 22.21 1.91
C SER A 45 12.67 21.59 2.08
N GLN A 46 13.47 22.09 3.03
CA GLN A 46 14.80 21.54 3.31
C GLN A 46 14.78 20.00 3.44
N ARG A 47 13.77 19.43 4.11
CA ARG A 47 13.57 17.98 4.19
C ARG A 47 13.26 17.35 2.83
N GLY A 48 12.39 17.97 2.04
CA GLY A 48 12.07 17.51 0.69
C GLY A 48 13.27 17.52 -0.23
N ARG A 49 14.13 18.56 -0.14
CA ARG A 49 15.38 18.65 -0.89
C ARG A 49 16.34 17.52 -0.50
N MET A 50 16.52 17.27 0.80
CA MET A 50 17.32 16.15 1.28
C MET A 50 16.81 14.80 0.76
N ILE A 51 15.50 14.56 0.80
CA ILE A 51 14.91 13.32 0.25
C ILE A 51 15.16 13.21 -1.26
N PHE A 52 14.95 14.30 -2.01
CA PHE A 52 15.17 14.32 -3.45
C PHE A 52 16.64 14.06 -3.82
N ASP A 53 17.58 14.72 -3.14
CA ASP A 53 19.02 14.59 -3.38
C ASP A 53 19.53 13.18 -3.04
N THR A 54 18.91 12.50 -2.05
CA THR A 54 19.17 11.07 -1.77
C THR A 54 18.56 10.12 -2.81
N GLY A 55 17.91 10.64 -3.84
CA GLY A 55 17.31 9.88 -4.94
C GLY A 55 15.84 9.55 -4.75
N GLY A 56 15.19 10.05 -3.70
CA GLY A 56 13.75 9.88 -3.45
C GLY A 56 13.32 8.45 -3.12
N VAL A 57 12.02 8.20 -3.21
CA VAL A 57 11.45 6.84 -3.15
C VAL A 57 11.68 6.20 -4.51
N ARG A 58 12.52 5.18 -4.56
CA ARG A 58 12.76 4.38 -5.77
C ARG A 58 12.19 2.99 -5.57
N ASP A 59 11.59 2.46 -6.62
CA ASP A 59 11.23 1.05 -6.64
C ASP A 59 12.51 0.22 -6.55
N GLN A 60 12.54 -0.66 -5.55
CA GLN A 60 13.71 -1.42 -5.24
C GLN A 60 13.85 -2.60 -6.21
N GLN A 61 14.93 -2.60 -7.00
CA GLN A 61 15.18 -3.60 -8.04
C GLN A 61 15.95 -4.83 -7.56
N VAL A 62 16.52 -4.78 -6.35
CA VAL A 62 17.32 -5.85 -5.76
C VAL A 62 16.86 -6.07 -4.33
N ILE A 63 16.67 -7.32 -3.92
CA ILE A 63 16.29 -7.67 -2.54
C ILE A 63 17.42 -7.24 -1.61
N LYS A 64 17.14 -6.29 -0.71
CA LYS A 64 18.04 -5.83 0.35
C LYS A 64 17.32 -5.95 1.69
N ALA A 65 18.07 -6.04 2.77
CA ALA A 65 17.49 -5.98 4.11
C ALA A 65 16.70 -4.65 4.29
N PHE A 66 15.55 -4.74 4.95
CA PHE A 66 14.66 -3.60 5.22
C PHE A 66 14.10 -2.90 3.97
N ALA A 67 14.00 -3.62 2.85
CA ALA A 67 13.25 -3.17 1.68
C ALA A 67 11.78 -2.94 2.03
N THR A 68 11.27 -1.72 1.83
CA THR A 68 9.86 -1.42 2.04
C THR A 68 9.06 -1.71 0.78
N GLY A 69 7.92 -2.40 0.91
CA GLY A 69 6.96 -2.57 -0.19
C GLY A 69 7.25 -3.73 -1.15
N LEU A 70 8.36 -4.45 -0.99
CA LEU A 70 8.59 -5.71 -1.71
C LEU A 70 8.02 -6.89 -0.91
N PRO A 71 7.18 -7.75 -1.52
CA PRO A 71 6.81 -9.03 -0.91
C PRO A 71 8.02 -9.98 -0.87
N GLU A 72 7.95 -11.03 -0.05
CA GLU A 72 8.93 -12.11 -0.10
C GLU A 72 8.76 -12.90 -1.41
N THR A 73 9.72 -12.79 -2.31
CA THR A 73 9.67 -13.41 -3.64
C THR A 73 10.38 -14.75 -3.70
N ARG A 74 11.29 -15.05 -2.78
CA ARG A 74 12.11 -16.29 -2.83
C ARG A 74 11.32 -17.53 -2.44
N SER A 75 10.29 -17.37 -1.61
CA SER A 75 9.41 -18.46 -1.18
C SER A 75 8.16 -18.59 -2.05
N PHE A 76 8.04 -17.81 -3.13
CA PHE A 76 6.89 -17.91 -4.01
C PHE A 76 6.89 -19.27 -4.72
N PRO A 77 5.77 -20.03 -4.69
CA PRO A 77 5.72 -21.39 -5.25
C PRO A 77 5.55 -21.37 -6.77
N THR A 78 6.59 -20.97 -7.50
CA THR A 78 6.57 -20.81 -8.96
C THR A 78 6.12 -22.07 -9.69
N ASP A 79 6.61 -23.25 -9.31
CA ASP A 79 6.26 -24.52 -9.98
C ASP A 79 4.76 -24.84 -9.87
N VAL A 80 4.17 -24.56 -8.70
CA VAL A 80 2.73 -24.75 -8.46
C VAL A 80 1.94 -23.75 -9.29
N TRP A 81 2.38 -22.50 -9.35
CA TRP A 81 1.76 -21.45 -10.13
C TRP A 81 1.74 -21.79 -11.62
N GLU A 82 2.88 -22.20 -12.19
CA GLU A 82 2.99 -22.59 -13.59
C GLU A 82 2.12 -23.80 -13.95
N ARG A 83 2.02 -24.78 -13.05
CA ARG A 83 1.13 -25.93 -13.23
C ARG A 83 -0.33 -25.50 -13.31
N LEU A 84 -0.77 -24.63 -12.39
CA LEU A 84 -2.14 -24.12 -12.36
C LEU A 84 -2.46 -23.25 -13.58
N GLN A 85 -1.55 -22.38 -13.98
CA GLN A 85 -1.72 -21.56 -15.18
C GLN A 85 -1.91 -22.43 -16.43
N ARG A 86 -1.08 -23.46 -16.61
CA ARG A 86 -1.22 -24.41 -17.73
C ARG A 86 -2.54 -25.16 -17.67
N GLN A 87 -3.01 -25.54 -16.48
CA GLN A 87 -4.29 -26.20 -16.31
C GLN A 87 -5.45 -25.28 -16.73
N VAL A 88 -5.51 -24.05 -16.23
CA VAL A 88 -6.55 -23.07 -16.58
C VAL A 88 -6.56 -22.79 -18.09
N MET A 89 -5.40 -22.64 -18.73
CA MET A 89 -5.34 -22.44 -20.17
C MET A 89 -5.92 -23.64 -20.96
N LYS A 90 -5.76 -24.86 -20.46
CA LYS A 90 -6.34 -26.08 -21.08
C LYS A 90 -7.84 -26.18 -20.86
N ASP A 91 -8.31 -25.80 -19.67
CA ASP A 91 -9.71 -25.95 -19.27
C ASP A 91 -10.61 -24.90 -19.96
N TYR A 92 -10.13 -23.66 -20.09
CA TYR A 92 -10.92 -22.54 -20.63
C TYR A 92 -10.61 -22.22 -22.10
N ARG A 93 -9.43 -22.61 -22.61
CA ARG A 93 -9.02 -22.44 -24.03
C ARG A 93 -9.34 -21.05 -24.59
N ALA A 94 -10.14 -20.98 -25.66
CA ALA A 94 -10.46 -19.75 -26.36
C ALA A 94 -11.36 -18.79 -25.56
N SER A 95 -12.08 -19.28 -24.54
CA SER A 95 -12.96 -18.39 -23.74
C SER A 95 -12.15 -17.38 -22.92
N VAL A 96 -10.88 -17.67 -22.62
CA VAL A 96 -9.96 -16.74 -21.92
C VAL A 96 -9.65 -15.51 -22.78
N LEU A 97 -9.79 -15.62 -24.10
CA LEU A 97 -9.50 -14.53 -25.05
C LEU A 97 -10.70 -13.60 -25.26
N LEU A 98 -11.87 -13.96 -24.75
CA LEU A 98 -13.06 -13.14 -24.84
C LEU A 98 -13.10 -12.11 -23.71
N HIS A 99 -13.89 -11.05 -23.89
CA HIS A 99 -14.16 -10.12 -22.80
C HIS A 99 -14.87 -10.87 -21.68
N GLY A 100 -14.30 -10.77 -20.48
CA GLY A 100 -14.89 -11.34 -19.27
C GLY A 100 -15.94 -10.43 -18.66
N ASP A 101 -16.56 -10.92 -17.59
CA ASP A 101 -17.41 -10.13 -16.71
C ASP A 101 -16.62 -8.89 -16.20
N PRO A 102 -17.16 -7.66 -16.34
CA PRO A 102 -16.50 -6.44 -15.85
C PRO A 102 -16.24 -6.45 -14.34
N GLN A 103 -16.99 -7.27 -13.57
CA GLN A 103 -16.76 -7.45 -12.13
C GLN A 103 -15.54 -8.37 -11.84
N GLY A 104 -15.05 -9.08 -12.86
CA GLY A 104 -14.03 -10.11 -12.76
C GLY A 104 -14.63 -11.53 -12.80
N ALA A 105 -13.77 -12.51 -13.04
CA ALA A 105 -14.18 -13.90 -13.22
C ALA A 105 -14.95 -14.45 -12.00
N GLU A 106 -16.17 -14.94 -12.24
CA GLU A 106 -17.04 -15.48 -11.20
C GLU A 106 -16.38 -16.57 -10.32
N PRO A 107 -15.63 -17.56 -10.86
CA PRO A 107 -14.95 -18.55 -10.03
C PRO A 107 -13.93 -17.92 -9.06
N LEU A 108 -13.25 -16.86 -9.49
CA LEU A 108 -12.30 -16.13 -8.65
C LEU A 108 -13.04 -15.36 -7.54
N ARG A 109 -14.14 -14.68 -7.89
CA ARG A 109 -14.97 -13.97 -6.89
C ARG A 109 -15.50 -14.92 -5.81
N LYS A 110 -15.94 -16.12 -6.20
CA LYS A 110 -16.37 -17.18 -5.26
C LYS A 110 -15.25 -17.66 -4.33
N ALA A 111 -14.05 -17.88 -4.87
CA ALA A 111 -12.89 -18.28 -4.08
C ALA A 111 -12.49 -17.20 -3.07
N ILE A 112 -12.47 -15.93 -3.50
CA ILE A 112 -12.16 -14.78 -2.63
C ILE A 112 -13.20 -14.66 -1.51
N ALA A 113 -14.49 -14.69 -1.83
CA ALA A 113 -15.55 -14.58 -0.82
C ALA A 113 -15.46 -15.71 0.22
N THR A 114 -15.26 -16.95 -0.23
CA THR A 114 -15.05 -18.11 0.66
C THR A 114 -13.87 -17.88 1.59
N TYR A 115 -12.72 -17.46 1.05
CA TYR A 115 -11.51 -17.20 1.84
C TYR A 115 -11.71 -16.08 2.86
N LEU A 116 -12.30 -14.95 2.46
CA LEU A 116 -12.54 -13.81 3.36
C LEU A 116 -13.53 -14.15 4.47
N ASN A 117 -14.53 -14.97 4.17
CA ASN A 117 -15.48 -15.44 5.17
C ASN A 117 -14.82 -16.37 6.19
N LEU A 118 -13.93 -17.26 5.74
CA LEU A 118 -13.20 -18.19 6.61
C LEU A 118 -12.16 -17.47 7.48
N GLU A 119 -11.29 -16.67 6.86
CA GLU A 119 -10.13 -16.08 7.53
C GLU A 119 -10.44 -14.79 8.28
N ARG A 120 -11.48 -14.07 7.86
CA ARG A 120 -11.78 -12.72 8.37
C ARG A 120 -13.23 -12.53 8.82
N GLY A 121 -14.09 -13.55 8.70
CA GLY A 121 -15.49 -13.45 9.10
C GLY A 121 -16.28 -12.38 8.33
N ALA A 122 -15.87 -12.06 7.10
CA ALA A 122 -16.33 -10.88 6.36
C ALA A 122 -17.83 -10.87 6.00
N LYS A 123 -18.52 -12.01 6.05
CA LYS A 123 -19.93 -12.20 5.64
C LYS A 123 -20.25 -11.58 4.27
N CYS A 124 -19.39 -11.81 3.28
CA CYS A 124 -19.58 -11.31 1.91
C CYS A 124 -20.05 -12.41 0.94
N SER A 125 -20.89 -12.01 -0.03
CA SER A 125 -21.23 -12.83 -1.19
C SER A 125 -20.30 -12.54 -2.37
N PRO A 126 -20.16 -13.47 -3.34
CA PRO A 126 -19.35 -13.24 -4.55
C PRO A 126 -19.78 -12.02 -5.37
N ASP A 127 -21.07 -11.65 -5.33
CA ASP A 127 -21.63 -10.49 -6.03
C ASP A 127 -21.22 -9.16 -5.40
N GLN A 128 -20.68 -9.18 -4.17
CA GLN A 128 -20.13 -8.02 -3.47
C GLN A 128 -18.62 -7.88 -3.69
N VAL A 129 -17.99 -8.75 -4.49
CA VAL A 129 -16.55 -8.73 -4.76
C VAL A 129 -16.29 -8.16 -6.16
N LEU A 130 -15.47 -7.11 -6.26
CA LEU A 130 -14.99 -6.55 -7.53
C LEU A 130 -13.49 -6.81 -7.68
N VAL A 131 -13.07 -7.45 -8.78
CA VAL A 131 -11.65 -7.75 -9.03
C VAL A 131 -11.04 -6.65 -9.90
N LEU A 132 -9.97 -6.04 -9.41
CA LEU A 132 -9.26 -4.95 -10.09
C LEU A 132 -7.78 -5.28 -10.25
N SER A 133 -7.11 -4.59 -11.17
CA SER A 133 -5.68 -4.79 -11.43
C SER A 133 -4.78 -4.28 -10.30
N SER A 134 -5.26 -3.30 -9.51
CA SER A 134 -4.50 -2.71 -8.42
C SER A 134 -5.39 -1.95 -7.43
N THR A 135 -4.90 -1.77 -6.20
CA THR A 135 -5.51 -0.86 -5.21
C THR A 135 -5.56 0.58 -5.73
N ARG A 136 -4.56 1.00 -6.52
CA ARG A 136 -4.56 2.33 -7.14
C ARG A 136 -5.78 2.51 -8.03
N GLN A 137 -6.10 1.54 -8.88
CA GLN A 137 -7.32 1.56 -9.69
C GLN A 137 -8.57 1.67 -8.81
N ALA A 138 -8.63 0.92 -7.70
CA ALA A 138 -9.76 0.97 -6.77
C ALA A 138 -9.96 2.36 -6.13
N LEU A 139 -8.89 3.11 -5.90
CA LEU A 139 -8.95 4.45 -5.32
C LEU A 139 -9.37 5.54 -6.33
N TYR A 140 -9.28 5.25 -7.63
CA TYR A 140 -9.69 6.17 -8.70
C TYR A 140 -11.13 5.95 -9.17
N LEU A 141 -11.75 4.83 -8.80
CA LEU A 141 -13.16 4.52 -9.07
C LEU A 141 -14.06 5.16 -8.00
#